data_AF-K3XDJ0-F1
#
_entry.id   AF-K3XDJ0-F1
#
_cell.length_a   1.000
_cell.length_b   1.000
_cell.length_c   1.000
_cell.angle_alpha   90.00
_cell.angle_beta   90.00
_cell.angle_gamma   90.00
#
_symmetry.space_group_name_H-M   'P 1'
#
loop_
_entity.id
_entity.type
_entity.pdbx_description
1 polymer ?
#
loop_
_entity_poly.entity_id
_entity_poly.type
_entity_poly.pdbx_seq_one_letter_code
_entity_poly.pdbx_strand_id
1 'polypeptide(L)'
;MEGELCDHTSMRSAALASLPTPVAFEECFSMWIPAADIVTDHNIDDILRSLAGPQQQVWIDARPQVRDFVRIPGRGISFVCTSSTTCRALGDVQLNISGKTPTIRKYS
;
A
#
# COMPACT_ATOMS: atom_id res chain seq x y z
N MET A 1 43.14 -15.19 20.73
CA MET A 1 41.81 -15.07 21.36
C MET A 1 41.28 -13.71 20.99
N GLU A 2 40.64 -13.61 19.82
CA GLU A 2 40.08 -12.36 19.32
C GLU A 2 38.61 -12.36 19.71
N GLY A 3 38.28 -11.55 20.72
CA GLY A 3 36.91 -11.37 21.18
C GLY A 3 36.19 -10.40 20.25
N GLU A 4 35.27 -10.93 19.45
CA GLU A 4 34.33 -10.14 18.67
C GLU A 4 33.44 -9.32 19.63
N LEU A 5 33.77 -8.03 19.77
CA LEU A 5 32.81 -7.02 20.25
C LEU A 5 31.76 -6.85 19.16
N CYS A 6 30.73 -7.70 19.19
CA CYS A 6 29.53 -7.52 18.40
C CYS A 6 28.86 -6.21 18.84
N ASP A 7 29.02 -5.17 18.02
CA ASP A 7 28.50 -3.83 18.22
C ASP A 7 26.96 -3.87 18.24
N HIS A 8 26.42 -4.04 19.44
CA HIS A 8 24.99 -4.12 19.73
C HIS A 8 24.22 -2.86 19.26
N THR A 9 24.91 -1.74 19.08
CA THR A 9 24.36 -0.47 18.59
C THR A 9 24.15 -0.53 17.08
N SER A 10 25.10 -1.13 16.36
CA SER A 10 25.06 -1.31 14.91
C SER A 10 23.89 -2.20 14.47
N MET A 11 23.61 -3.28 15.20
CA MET A 11 22.47 -4.16 14.91
C MET A 11 21.11 -3.47 15.11
N ARG A 12 20.97 -2.59 16.12
CA ARG A 12 19.73 -1.84 16.36
C ARG A 12 19.44 -0.86 15.23
N SER A 13 20.45 -0.13 14.75
CA SER A 13 20.31 0.78 13.62
C SER A 13 19.94 0.05 12.33
N ALA A 14 20.56 -1.11 12.07
CA ALA A 14 20.21 -1.95 10.91
C ALA A 14 18.78 -2.51 10.99
N ALA A 15 18.33 -2.90 12.19
CA ALA A 15 16.95 -3.38 12.40
C ALA A 15 15.92 -2.27 12.14
N LEU A 16 16.21 -1.02 12.54
CA LEU A 16 15.32 0.13 12.30
C LEU A 16 15.34 0.63 10.85
N ALA A 17 16.44 0.44 10.11
CA ALA A 17 16.53 0.83 8.70
C ALA A 17 15.54 0.08 7.80
N SER A 18 15.05 -1.08 8.26
CA SER A 18 14.06 -1.90 7.56
C SER A 18 12.62 -1.41 7.77
N LEU A 19 12.39 -0.52 8.74
CA LEU A 19 11.05 -0.04 9.07
C LEU A 19 10.64 1.08 8.12
N PRO A 20 9.37 1.09 7.66
CA PRO A 20 8.85 2.21 6.90
C PRO A 20 8.95 3.50 7.72
N THR A 21 9.39 4.58 7.07
CA THR A 21 9.51 5.90 7.71
C THR A 21 8.16 6.29 8.34
N PRO A 22 8.15 6.66 9.64
CA PRO A 22 6.96 7.20 10.27
C PRO A 22 6.45 8.41 9.48
N VAL A 23 5.16 8.43 9.17
CA VAL A 23 4.50 9.54 8.47
C VAL A 23 3.57 10.23 9.47
N ALA A 24 3.52 11.56 9.41
CA ALA A 24 2.60 12.34 10.24
C ALA A 24 1.14 11.96 9.93
N PHE A 25 0.30 11.89 10.95
CA PHE A 25 -1.12 11.52 10.76
C PHE A 25 -1.86 12.45 9.80
N GLU A 26 -1.47 13.73 9.77
CA GLU A 26 -2.01 14.76 8.87
C GLU A 26 -1.73 14.48 7.38
N GLU A 27 -0.75 13.62 7.09
CA GLU A 27 -0.38 13.20 5.74
C GLU A 27 -0.94 11.81 5.38
N CYS A 28 -1.74 11.19 6.26
CA CYS A 28 -2.40 9.91 6.02
C CYS A 28 -3.80 10.11 5.43
N PHE A 29 -3.91 9.97 4.11
CA PHE A 29 -5.17 10.10 3.38
C PHE A 29 -5.80 8.74 3.12
N SER A 30 -7.00 8.50 3.67
CA SER A 30 -7.74 7.28 3.40
C SER A 30 -8.24 7.24 1.96
N MET A 31 -8.05 6.10 1.30
CA MET A 31 -8.51 5.83 -0.06
C MET A 31 -9.20 4.47 -0.16
N TRP A 32 -10.00 4.33 -1.21
CA TRP A 32 -10.94 3.23 -1.34
C TRP A 32 -10.97 2.66 -2.77
N ILE A 33 -11.06 1.34 -2.88
CA ILE A 33 -11.28 0.64 -4.15
C ILE A 33 -12.60 -0.12 -4.02
N PRO A 34 -13.70 0.35 -4.65
CA PRO A 34 -14.98 -0.34 -4.65
C PRO A 34 -14.89 -1.55 -5.56
N ALA A 35 -14.68 -2.72 -4.96
CA ALA A 35 -14.39 -3.96 -5.66
C ALA A 35 -15.07 -5.15 -4.97
N ALA A 36 -16.35 -5.00 -4.63
CA ALA A 36 -17.15 -5.97 -3.86
C ALA A 36 -17.03 -7.41 -4.38
N ASP A 37 -17.12 -7.60 -5.70
CA ASP A 37 -17.01 -8.92 -6.31
C ASP A 37 -15.60 -9.50 -6.15
N ILE A 38 -14.56 -8.70 -6.40
CA ILE A 38 -13.15 -9.12 -6.29
C ILE A 38 -12.83 -9.55 -4.87
N VAL A 39 -13.25 -8.76 -3.88
CA VAL A 39 -13.02 -9.10 -2.48
C VAL A 39 -13.91 -10.23 -1.99
N THR A 40 -14.88 -10.69 -2.77
CA THR A 40 -15.65 -11.89 -2.45
C THR A 40 -14.91 -13.13 -2.98
N ASP A 41 -14.39 -13.03 -4.21
CA ASP A 41 -13.76 -14.13 -4.93
C ASP A 41 -12.29 -14.38 -4.54
N HIS A 42 -11.58 -13.34 -4.08
CA HIS A 42 -10.14 -13.37 -3.83
C HIS A 42 -9.78 -12.97 -2.39
N ASN A 43 -8.71 -13.58 -1.85
CA ASN A 43 -8.11 -13.17 -0.59
C ASN A 43 -7.26 -11.89 -0.77
N ILE A 44 -6.79 -11.32 0.36
CA ILE A 44 -5.99 -10.09 0.30
C ILE A 44 -4.64 -10.31 -0.40
N ASP A 45 -4.00 -11.47 -0.24
CA ASP A 45 -2.69 -11.75 -0.83
C ASP A 45 -2.72 -11.80 -2.36
N ASP A 46 -3.75 -12.40 -2.94
CA ASP A 46 -3.93 -12.46 -4.40
C ASP A 46 -4.27 -11.09 -4.99
N ILE A 47 -5.05 -10.29 -4.25
CA ILE A 47 -5.31 -8.89 -4.59
C ILE A 47 -4.01 -8.09 -4.58
N LEU A 48 -3.21 -8.18 -3.50
CA LEU A 48 -1.93 -7.49 -3.38
C LEU A 48 -0.94 -7.91 -4.46
N ARG A 49 -0.89 -9.21 -4.79
CA ARG A 49 -0.07 -9.72 -5.91
C ARG A 49 -0.49 -9.10 -7.25
N SER A 50 -1.79 -8.97 -7.48
CA SER A 50 -2.31 -8.31 -8.69
C SER A 50 -1.96 -6.82 -8.73
N LEU A 51 -2.07 -6.13 -7.59
CA LEU A 51 -1.70 -4.72 -7.46
C LEU A 51 -0.19 -4.47 -7.64
N ALA A 52 0.65 -5.44 -7.29
CA ALA A 52 2.10 -5.42 -7.52
C ALA A 52 2.49 -5.72 -8.98
N GLY A 53 1.62 -6.37 -9.75
CA GLY A 53 1.82 -6.70 -11.16
C GLY A 53 1.77 -5.50 -12.13
N PRO A 54 1.61 -5.72 -13.44
CA PRO A 54 1.51 -4.64 -14.43
C PRO A 54 0.30 -3.74 -14.17
N GLN A 55 0.51 -2.42 -14.12
CA GLN A 55 -0.51 -1.41 -13.83
C GLN A 55 -0.22 -0.12 -14.61
N GLN A 56 -1.11 0.87 -14.52
CA GLN A 56 -0.87 2.21 -15.06
C GLN A 56 0.33 2.87 -14.35
N GLN A 57 1.11 3.67 -15.08
CA GLN A 57 2.32 4.31 -14.53
C GLN A 57 2.04 5.13 -13.26
N VAL A 58 0.89 5.83 -13.22
CA VAL A 58 0.45 6.61 -12.05
C VAL A 58 0.33 5.76 -10.79
N TRP A 59 -0.14 4.51 -10.90
CA TRP A 59 -0.18 3.60 -9.75
C TRP A 59 1.21 3.11 -9.36
N ILE A 60 2.04 2.75 -10.36
CA ILE A 60 3.40 2.24 -10.13
C ILE A 60 4.23 3.27 -9.35
N ASP A 61 4.19 4.53 -9.77
CA ASP A 61 4.90 5.63 -9.12
C ASP A 61 4.39 5.91 -7.71
N ALA A 62 3.10 5.64 -7.46
CA ALA A 62 2.45 5.86 -6.17
C ALA A 62 2.68 4.73 -5.14
N ARG A 63 3.11 3.54 -5.56
CA ARG A 63 3.29 2.35 -4.67
C ARG A 63 4.06 2.63 -3.38
N PRO A 64 5.18 3.38 -3.39
CA PRO A 64 5.94 3.66 -2.15
C PRO A 64 5.15 4.48 -1.12
N GLN A 65 4.09 5.16 -1.55
CA GLN A 65 3.28 6.05 -0.73
C GLN A 65 1.94 5.45 -0.33
N VAL A 66 1.63 4.21 -0.70
CA VAL A 66 0.37 3.53 -0.34
C VAL A 66 0.64 2.35 0.58
N ARG A 67 -0.13 2.23 1.64
CA ARG A 67 0.07 1.24 2.71
C ARG A 67 -1.24 0.86 3.39
N ASP A 68 -1.17 -0.08 4.33
CA ASP A 68 -2.28 -0.49 5.19
C ASP A 68 -3.53 -0.95 4.42
N PHE A 69 -3.32 -1.83 3.44
CA PHE A 69 -4.40 -2.40 2.65
C PHE A 69 -5.27 -3.35 3.49
N VAL A 70 -6.56 -3.04 3.57
CA VAL A 70 -7.56 -3.82 4.31
C VAL A 70 -8.67 -4.24 3.36
N ARG A 71 -8.85 -5.56 3.23
CA ARG A 71 -10.00 -6.15 2.54
C ARG A 71 -11.25 -6.02 3.42
N ILE A 72 -12.30 -5.42 2.88
CA ILE A 72 -13.63 -5.34 3.51
C ILE A 72 -14.60 -6.19 2.68
N PRO A 73 -14.94 -7.41 3.15
CA PRO A 73 -15.81 -8.35 2.42
C PRO A 73 -17.13 -7.71 1.96
N GLY A 74 -17.53 -8.01 0.73
CA GLY A 74 -18.76 -7.48 0.11
C GLY A 74 -18.74 -5.98 -0.19
N ARG A 75 -17.62 -5.27 0.04
CA ARG A 75 -17.50 -3.83 -0.22
C ARG A 75 -16.32 -3.49 -1.13
N GLY A 76 -15.10 -3.85 -0.74
CA GLY A 76 -13.90 -3.41 -1.45
C GLY A 76 -12.66 -3.38 -0.57
N ILE A 77 -11.70 -2.53 -0.94
CA ILE A 77 -10.38 -2.45 -0.28
C ILE A 77 -10.16 -1.01 0.21
N SER A 78 -9.83 -0.86 1.49
CA SER A 78 -9.38 0.42 2.06
C SER A 78 -7.86 0.42 2.16
N PHE A 79 -7.23 1.58 1.98
CA PHE A 79 -5.80 1.76 2.13
C PHE A 79 -5.47 3.21 2.45
N VAL A 80 -4.25 3.46 2.92
CA VAL A 80 -3.77 4.80 3.29
C VAL A 80 -2.75 5.26 2.25
N CYS A 81 -2.86 6.51 1.83
CA CYS A 81 -1.85 7.22 1.05
C CYS A 81 -1.13 8.24 1.92
N THR A 82 0.20 8.26 1.86
CA THR A 82 1.04 9.13 2.70
C THR A 82 1.50 10.41 2.01
N SER A 83 0.84 10.79 0.91
CA SER A 83 1.19 11.99 0.14
C SER A 83 -0.05 12.62 -0.46
N SER A 84 -0.24 13.93 -0.23
CA SER A 84 -1.37 14.69 -0.76
C SER A 84 -1.35 14.77 -2.28
N THR A 85 -0.18 14.94 -2.89
CA THR A 85 -0.02 14.99 -4.36
C THR A 85 -0.34 13.64 -4.98
N THR A 86 0.14 12.56 -4.38
CA THR A 86 -0.13 11.19 -4.81
C THR A 86 -1.60 10.83 -4.63
N CYS A 87 -2.20 11.17 -3.48
CA CYS A 87 -3.63 10.99 -3.22
C CYS A 87 -4.49 11.69 -4.29
N ARG A 88 -4.10 12.92 -4.69
CA ARG A 88 -4.79 13.64 -5.77
C ARG A 88 -4.67 12.93 -7.11
N ALA A 89 -3.47 12.47 -7.47
CA ALA A 89 -3.19 11.77 -8.72
C ALA A 89 -3.85 10.40 -8.81
N LEU A 90 -4.03 9.71 -7.68
CA LEU A 90 -4.68 8.40 -7.62
C LEU A 90 -6.21 8.46 -7.71
N GLY A 91 -6.81 9.64 -7.52
CA GLY A 91 -8.25 9.81 -7.73
C GLY A 91 -8.66 9.40 -9.14
N ASP A 92 -9.64 8.51 -9.24
CA ASP A 92 -10.21 8.01 -10.50
C ASP A 92 -9.27 7.15 -11.38
N VAL A 93 -8.12 6.74 -10.86
CA VAL A 93 -7.25 5.77 -11.52
C VAL A 93 -7.90 4.38 -11.52
N GLN A 94 -7.87 3.72 -12.66
CA GLN A 94 -8.33 2.33 -12.81
C GLN A 94 -7.19 1.35 -12.57
N LEU A 95 -7.45 0.34 -11.75
CA LEU A 95 -6.50 -0.72 -11.41
C LEU A 95 -6.93 -2.02 -12.07
N ASN A 96 -5.99 -2.81 -12.59
CA ASN A 96 -6.29 -4.16 -13.04
C ASN A 96 -6.14 -5.14 -11.86
N ILE A 97 -7.24 -5.70 -11.37
CA ILE A 97 -7.21 -6.69 -10.29
C ILE A 97 -7.95 -7.93 -10.78
N SER A 98 -7.21 -9.02 -10.97
CA SER A 98 -7.73 -10.29 -11.49
C SER A 98 -8.60 -10.15 -12.75
N GLY A 99 -8.21 -9.24 -13.67
CA GLY A 99 -8.93 -9.00 -14.93
C GLY A 99 -10.13 -8.05 -14.83
N LYS A 100 -10.49 -7.57 -13.63
CA LYS A 100 -11.48 -6.52 -13.43
C LYS A 100 -10.78 -5.16 -13.28
N THR A 101 -11.47 -4.07 -13.61
CA THR A 101 -10.90 -2.71 -13.64
C THR A 101 -11.55 -1.73 -12.66
N PRO A 102 -11.51 -1.98 -11.33
CA PRO A 102 -12.09 -1.05 -10.37
C PRO A 102 -11.36 0.31 -10.35
N THR A 103 -12.10 1.36 -10.04
CA THR A 103 -11.62 2.75 -9.99
C THR A 103 -11.37 3.19 -8.56
N ILE A 104 -10.17 3.72 -8.27
CA ILE A 104 -9.84 4.28 -6.95
C ILE A 104 -10.72 5.50 -6.67
N ARG A 105 -11.27 5.54 -5.45
CA ARG A 105 -12.01 6.65 -4.89
C ARG A 105 -11.26 7.23 -3.71
N LYS A 106 -11.30 8.55 -3.57
CA LYS A 106 -10.89 9.21 -2.33
C LYS A 106 -11.95 8.92 -1.28
N TYR A 107 -11.51 8.65 -0.05
CA TYR A 107 -12.41 8.61 1.09
C TYR A 107 -12.69 10.07 1.46
N SER A 108 -13.93 10.53 1.23
CA SER A 108 -14.40 11.86 1.64
C SER A 108 -14.79 11.88 3.12
#